data_AF-C2KWF3-F1
#
_entry.id   AF-C2KWF3-F1
#
_cell.length_a   1.000
_cell.length_b   1.000
_cell.length_c   1.000
_cell.angle_alpha   90.00
_cell.angle_beta   90.00
_cell.angle_gamma   90.00
#
_symmetry.space_group_name_H-M   'P 1'
#
loop_
_entity.id
_entity.type
_entity.pdbx_description
1 polymer ?
#
loop_
_entity_poly.entity_id
_entity_poly.type
_entity_poly.pdbx_seq_one_letter_code
_entity_poly.pdbx_strand_id
1 'polypeptide(L)'
;MWKTPKTDWKSTDFFNVEDYNRIKGNINEIRQKAVVLWSDFPFTEMGADKSFTDYGFYADEINAFESNLDRICSATFPFPIGERQTFYDNQPFITWDELNRIENACLLIYQNFTGREEGMRRLSFKLGTKGELV
;
A
#
# COMPACT_ATOMS: atom_id res chain seq x y z
N MET A 1 5.41 8.52 4.68
CA MET A 1 4.15 9.25 4.91
C MET A 1 3.23 9.03 3.72
N TRP A 2 1.96 8.72 3.95
CA TRP A 2 0.95 8.55 2.90
C TRP A 2 0.82 9.80 2.02
N LYS A 3 0.75 9.60 0.71
CA LYS A 3 0.48 10.63 -0.30
C LYS A 3 -0.74 10.22 -1.11
N THR A 4 -1.61 11.16 -1.44
CA THR A 4 -2.80 10.85 -2.25
C THR A 4 -2.38 10.20 -3.58
N PRO A 5 -2.81 8.95 -3.84
CA PRO A 5 -2.46 8.24 -5.06
C PRO A 5 -3.14 8.89 -6.28
N LYS A 6 -2.53 8.77 -7.45
CA LYS A 6 -3.08 9.25 -8.72
C LYS A 6 -3.89 8.12 -9.36
N THR A 7 -5.20 8.30 -9.49
CA THR A 7 -6.12 7.27 -10.00
C THR A 7 -6.75 7.63 -11.34
N ASP A 8 -6.27 8.72 -11.95
CA ASP A 8 -6.74 9.29 -13.21
C ASP A 8 -5.64 9.30 -14.29
N TRP A 9 -4.76 8.29 -14.27
CA TRP A 9 -3.72 8.13 -15.29
C TRP A 9 -4.32 8.05 -16.69
N LYS A 10 -3.71 8.79 -17.62
CA LYS A 10 -4.06 8.80 -19.05
C LYS A 10 -2.96 8.18 -19.88
N SER A 11 -3.31 7.74 -21.09
CA SER A 11 -2.33 7.21 -22.05
C SER A 11 -1.25 8.22 -22.46
N THR A 12 -1.48 9.52 -22.24
CA THR A 12 -0.54 10.61 -22.51
C THR A 12 0.35 10.93 -21.31
N ASP A 13 0.07 10.38 -20.14
CA ASP A 13 0.83 10.66 -18.93
C ASP A 13 2.09 9.80 -18.89
N PHE A 14 3.20 10.42 -18.48
CA PHE A 14 4.47 9.75 -18.30
C PHE A 14 4.64 9.33 -16.85
N PHE A 15 5.05 8.08 -16.64
CA PHE A 15 5.41 7.57 -15.33
C PHE A 15 6.83 8.04 -14.97
N ASN A 16 6.97 8.78 -13.88
CA ASN A 16 8.25 9.33 -13.44
C ASN A 16 8.72 8.72 -12.10
N VAL A 17 9.94 9.08 -11.68
CA VAL A 17 10.52 8.56 -10.42
C VAL A 17 9.75 9.03 -9.18
N GLU A 18 9.09 10.19 -9.25
CA GLU A 18 8.27 10.71 -8.16
C GLU A 18 7.00 9.88 -7.97
N ASP A 19 6.37 9.44 -9.07
CA ASP A 19 5.22 8.54 -9.09
C ASP A 19 5.59 7.17 -8.53
N TYR A 20 6.74 6.62 -8.94
CA TYR A 20 7.28 5.39 -8.39
C TYR A 20 7.49 5.49 -6.86
N ASN A 21 8.17 6.53 -6.40
CA ASN A 21 8.42 6.75 -4.98
C ASN A 21 7.12 7.00 -4.20
N ARG A 22 6.12 7.63 -4.82
CA ARG A 22 4.77 7.80 -4.23
C ARG A 22 4.09 6.45 -4.01
N ILE A 23 4.00 5.61 -5.04
CA ILE A 23 3.35 4.29 -4.96
C ILE A 23 4.06 3.41 -3.93
N LYS A 24 5.39 3.33 -4.02
CA LYS A 24 6.23 2.59 -3.07
C LYS A 24 6.01 3.05 -1.63
N GLY A 25 6.04 4.37 -1.41
CA GLY A 25 5.81 4.96 -0.10
C GLY A 25 4.43 4.60 0.45
N ASN A 26 3.40 4.67 -0.39
CA ASN A 26 2.04 4.32 -0.03
C ASN A 26 1.88 2.84 0.36
N ILE A 27 2.48 1.91 -0.39
CA ILE A 27 2.46 0.48 -0.06
C ILE A 27 3.16 0.23 1.29
N ASN A 28 4.29 0.88 1.55
CA ASN A 28 4.99 0.78 2.84
C ASN A 28 4.14 1.29 4.01
N GLU A 29 3.43 2.41 3.83
CA GLU A 29 2.52 2.95 4.86
C GLU A 29 1.34 2.02 5.12
N ILE A 30 0.76 1.45 4.06
CA ILE A 30 -0.30 0.43 4.18
C ILE A 30 0.21 -0.77 4.97
N ARG A 31 1.42 -1.27 4.68
CA ARG A 31 2.05 -2.36 5.44
C ARG A 31 2.21 -1.99 6.92
N GLN A 32 2.75 -0.81 7.22
CA GLN A 32 2.93 -0.37 8.61
C GLN A 32 1.60 -0.33 9.37
N LYS A 33 0.53 0.19 8.73
CA LYS A 33 -0.82 0.15 9.31
C LYS A 33 -1.35 -1.28 9.45
N ALA A 34 -1.09 -2.15 8.47
CA ALA A 34 -1.51 -3.54 8.51
C ALA A 34 -0.90 -4.29 9.70
N VAL A 35 0.40 -4.14 9.95
CA VAL A 35 1.10 -4.81 11.07
C VAL A 35 0.68 -4.28 12.45
N VAL A 36 0.12 -3.06 12.52
CA VAL A 36 -0.47 -2.54 13.76
C VAL A 36 -1.84 -3.16 14.04
N LEU A 37 -2.62 -3.45 13.00
CA LEU A 37 -4.00 -3.95 13.09
C LEU A 37 -4.09 -5.48 13.04
N TRP A 38 -3.14 -6.15 12.39
CA TRP A 38 -3.05 -7.60 12.16
C TRP A 38 -1.65 -8.11 12.51
N SER A 39 -1.48 -9.44 12.55
CA SER A 39 -0.17 -10.07 12.76
C SER A 39 0.79 -9.81 11.59
N ASP A 40 2.09 -9.84 11.87
CA ASP A 40 3.12 -9.63 10.86
C ASP A 40 3.06 -10.70 9.75
N PHE A 41 3.45 -10.32 8.54
CA PHE A 41 3.34 -11.14 7.33
C PHE A 41 4.55 -10.90 6.42
N PRO A 42 4.90 -11.89 5.56
CA PRO A 42 6.01 -11.75 4.65
C PRO A 42 5.79 -10.57 3.69
N PHE A 43 6.79 -9.71 3.54
CA PHE A 43 6.74 -8.54 2.67
C PHE A 43 8.10 -8.38 2.00
N THR A 44 8.10 -8.15 0.69
CA THR A 44 9.32 -7.96 -0.08
C THR A 44 9.77 -6.51 0.04
N GLU A 45 11.01 -6.26 0.44
CA GLU A 45 11.57 -4.91 0.42
C GLU A 45 11.69 -4.42 -1.03
N MET A 46 11.11 -3.25 -1.31
CA MET A 46 11.05 -2.65 -2.65
C MET A 46 12.27 -1.75 -2.96
N GLY A 47 13.40 -1.97 -2.27
CA GLY A 47 14.64 -1.21 -2.44
C GLY A 47 14.64 0.21 -1.86
N ALA A 48 15.68 0.99 -2.19
CA ALA A 48 15.82 2.40 -1.82
C ALA A 48 14.97 3.32 -2.73
N ASP A 49 14.76 4.58 -2.32
CA ASP A 49 14.01 5.53 -3.15
C ASP A 49 14.84 5.89 -4.38
N LYS A 50 14.17 5.96 -5.54
CA LYS A 50 14.85 6.30 -6.79
C LYS A 50 15.13 7.79 -6.87
N SER A 51 16.36 8.11 -7.24
CA SER A 51 16.79 9.44 -7.61
C SER A 51 16.48 9.71 -9.09
N PHE A 52 16.42 10.98 -9.49
CA PHE A 52 16.25 11.35 -10.91
C PHE A 52 17.39 10.85 -11.81
N THR A 53 18.53 10.51 -11.21
CA THR A 53 19.69 9.92 -11.89
C THR A 53 19.61 8.40 -12.08
N ASP A 54 18.63 7.73 -11.45
CA ASP A 54 18.43 6.30 -11.64
C ASP A 54 17.73 6.04 -12.96
N TYR A 55 18.51 5.59 -13.95
CA TYR A 55 18.03 5.28 -15.29
C TYR A 55 17.28 3.94 -15.29
N GLY A 56 15.95 4.03 -15.26
CA GLY A 56 15.05 2.93 -15.62
C GLY A 56 14.26 2.36 -14.45
N PHE A 57 13.08 1.85 -14.79
CA PHE A 57 12.23 1.05 -13.92
C PHE A 57 12.39 -0.40 -14.33
N TYR A 58 12.76 -1.26 -13.39
CA TYR A 58 12.96 -2.68 -13.65
C TYR A 58 11.65 -3.45 -13.44
N ALA A 59 11.48 -4.56 -14.17
CA ALA A 59 10.24 -5.33 -14.10
C ALA A 59 10.07 -6.02 -12.74
N ASP A 60 11.17 -6.46 -12.11
CA ASP A 60 11.20 -7.07 -10.78
C ASP A 60 10.71 -6.12 -9.68
N GLU A 61 11.03 -4.82 -9.78
CA GLU A 61 10.55 -3.79 -8.86
C GLU A 61 9.03 -3.61 -8.93
N ILE A 62 8.47 -3.55 -10.13
CA ILE A 62 7.01 -3.46 -10.31
C ILE A 62 6.33 -4.76 -9.87
N ASN A 63 6.94 -5.91 -10.15
CA ASN A 63 6.48 -7.20 -9.63
C ASN A 63 6.49 -7.26 -8.10
N ALA A 64 7.42 -6.55 -7.44
CA ALA A 64 7.43 -6.44 -5.99
C ALA A 64 6.21 -5.65 -5.47
N PHE A 65 5.74 -4.63 -6.20
CA PHE A 65 4.50 -3.91 -5.84
C PHE A 65 3.29 -4.84 -5.90
N GLU A 66 3.14 -5.54 -7.02
CA GLU A 66 2.08 -6.54 -7.25
C GLU A 66 2.09 -7.64 -6.18
N SER A 67 3.27 -8.23 -5.92
CA SER A 67 3.40 -9.27 -4.90
C SER A 67 3.10 -8.74 -3.49
N ASN A 68 3.47 -7.50 -3.17
CA ASN A 68 3.24 -6.94 -1.85
C ASN A 68 1.75 -6.64 -1.62
N LEU A 69 1.04 -6.14 -2.63
CA LEU A 69 -0.41 -5.92 -2.56
C LEU A 69 -1.16 -7.25 -2.36
N ASP A 70 -0.80 -8.28 -3.11
CA ASP A 70 -1.38 -9.62 -2.99
C ASP A 70 -1.17 -10.21 -1.58
N ARG A 71 0.04 -10.05 -1.02
CA ARG A 71 0.35 -10.47 0.36
C ARG A 71 -0.41 -9.66 1.41
N ILE A 72 -0.57 -8.35 1.23
CA ILE A 72 -1.37 -7.50 2.12
C ILE A 72 -2.82 -7.98 2.10
N CYS A 73 -3.41 -8.22 0.93
CA CYS A 73 -4.78 -8.73 0.81
C CYS A 73 -4.94 -10.12 1.44
N SER A 74 -3.97 -11.01 1.24
CA SER A 74 -3.97 -12.34 1.84
C SER A 74 -3.85 -12.32 3.37
N ALA A 75 -3.06 -11.39 3.92
CA ALA A 75 -2.83 -11.28 5.37
C ALA A 75 -3.95 -10.53 6.11
N THR A 76 -4.65 -9.61 5.44
CA THR A 76 -5.64 -8.72 6.07
C THR A 76 -7.07 -9.09 5.68
N PHE A 77 -7.51 -8.64 4.51
CA PHE A 77 -8.81 -8.92 3.94
C PHE A 77 -8.69 -9.00 2.42
N PRO A 78 -9.37 -9.96 1.76
CA PRO A 78 -9.34 -10.10 0.31
C PRO A 78 -10.15 -8.97 -0.35
N PHE A 79 -9.50 -7.83 -0.53
CA PHE A 79 -10.06 -6.70 -1.26
C PHE A 79 -10.11 -6.99 -2.76
N PRO A 80 -11.15 -6.55 -3.49
CA PRO A 80 -11.23 -6.73 -4.93
C PRO A 80 -10.30 -5.74 -5.64
N ILE A 81 -9.01 -6.04 -5.65
CA ILE A 81 -7.94 -5.19 -6.23
C ILE A 81 -7.60 -5.53 -7.70
N GLY A 82 -8.35 -6.46 -8.30
CA GLY A 82 -8.10 -6.99 -9.64
C GLY A 82 -7.07 -8.13 -9.66
N GLU A 83 -6.73 -8.59 -10.86
CA GLU A 83 -5.80 -9.70 -11.06
C GLU A 83 -4.36 -9.22 -11.09
N ARG A 84 -3.49 -9.90 -10.34
CA ARG A 84 -2.06 -9.62 -10.29
C ARG A 84 -1.43 -9.79 -11.67
N GLN A 85 -0.79 -8.75 -12.18
CA GLN A 85 0.02 -8.83 -13.40
C GLN A 85 1.46 -9.23 -13.07
N THR A 86 2.18 -9.76 -14.06
CA THR A 86 3.62 -10.06 -13.94
C THR A 86 4.33 -9.49 -15.15
N PHE A 87 5.30 -8.63 -14.88
CA PHE A 87 6.11 -7.95 -15.86
C PHE A 87 7.41 -8.72 -16.09
N TYR A 88 7.91 -8.70 -17.32
CA TYR A 88 9.16 -9.32 -17.72
C TYR A 88 10.07 -8.30 -18.38
N ASP A 89 11.37 -8.50 -18.28
CA ASP A 89 12.35 -7.65 -18.97
C ASP A 89 12.14 -7.69 -20.49
N ASN A 90 12.38 -6.55 -21.14
CA ASN A 90 12.19 -6.35 -22.58
C ASN A 90 10.72 -6.48 -23.07
N GLN A 91 9.73 -6.44 -22.18
CA GLN A 91 8.31 -6.29 -22.53
C GLN A 91 7.87 -4.82 -22.51
N PRO A 92 6.72 -4.48 -23.12
CA PRO A 92 6.10 -3.17 -22.98
C PRO A 92 5.98 -2.78 -21.50
N PHE A 93 6.34 -1.54 -21.21
CA PHE A 93 6.24 -0.98 -19.86
C PHE A 93 4.78 -0.96 -19.37
N ILE A 94 4.58 -0.89 -18.05
CA ILE A 94 3.25 -0.85 -17.43
C ILE A 94 2.37 0.23 -18.07
N THR A 95 1.13 -0.14 -18.38
CA THR A 95 0.16 0.74 -19.00
C THR A 95 -0.54 1.61 -17.97
N TRP A 96 -1.09 2.73 -18.41
CA TRP A 96 -1.81 3.69 -17.56
C TRP A 96 -3.02 3.06 -16.85
N ASP A 97 -3.71 2.09 -17.47
CA ASP A 97 -4.84 1.39 -16.86
C ASP A 97 -4.38 0.52 -15.67
N GLU A 98 -3.20 -0.07 -15.79
CA GLU A 98 -2.63 -0.92 -14.76
C GLU A 98 -2.06 -0.09 -13.60
N LEU A 99 -1.47 1.08 -13.90
CA LEU A 99 -1.14 2.07 -12.87
C LEU A 99 -2.40 2.53 -12.10
N ASN A 100 -3.50 2.80 -12.82
CA ASN A 100 -4.77 3.13 -12.19
C ASN A 100 -5.25 1.98 -11.30
N ARG A 101 -5.12 0.72 -11.72
CA ARG A 101 -5.51 -0.45 -10.91
C ARG A 101 -4.72 -0.50 -9.60
N ILE A 102 -3.39 -0.41 -9.67
CA ILE A 102 -2.49 -0.44 -8.51
C ILE A 102 -2.77 0.72 -7.54
N GLU A 103 -2.90 1.93 -8.06
CA GLU A 103 -3.12 3.12 -7.23
C GLU A 103 -4.53 3.12 -6.60
N ASN A 104 -5.56 2.67 -7.34
CA ASN A 104 -6.90 2.46 -6.77
C ASN A 104 -6.92 1.36 -5.70
N ALA A 105 -6.18 0.27 -5.91
CA ALA A 105 -6.03 -0.79 -4.91
C ALA A 105 -5.41 -0.25 -3.62
N CYS A 106 -4.32 0.51 -3.72
CA CYS A 106 -3.70 1.16 -2.57
C CYS A 106 -4.69 2.08 -1.83
N LEU A 107 -5.43 2.91 -2.58
CA LEU A 107 -6.42 3.83 -2.01
C LEU A 107 -7.51 3.08 -1.25
N LEU A 108 -8.07 2.03 -1.85
CA LEU A 108 -9.14 1.22 -1.27
C LEU A 108 -8.67 0.54 0.03
N ILE A 109 -7.49 -0.08 0.03
CA ILE A 109 -6.94 -0.71 1.24
C ILE A 109 -6.73 0.34 2.34
N TYR A 110 -6.11 1.49 2.00
CA TYR A 110 -5.84 2.55 2.95
C TYR A 110 -7.11 3.13 3.59
N GLN A 111 -8.15 3.38 2.78
CA GLN A 111 -9.44 3.86 3.28
C GLN A 111 -10.11 2.85 4.21
N ASN A 112 -10.05 1.56 3.88
CA ASN A 112 -10.61 0.51 4.75
C ASN A 112 -9.86 0.41 6.08
N PHE A 113 -8.53 0.52 6.07
CA PHE A 113 -7.73 0.49 7.29
C PHE A 113 -7.98 1.71 8.16
N THR A 114 -8.03 2.90 7.57
CA THR A 114 -8.34 4.16 8.29
C THR A 114 -9.77 4.12 8.84
N GLY A 115 -10.75 3.69 8.05
CA GLY A 115 -12.13 3.55 8.49
C GLY A 115 -12.29 2.54 9.63
N ARG A 116 -11.48 1.46 9.65
CA ARG A 116 -11.42 0.54 10.77
C ARG A 116 -10.79 1.19 12.00
N GLU A 117 -9.69 1.91 11.84
CA GLU A 117 -8.99 2.62 12.92
C GLU A 117 -9.91 3.64 13.59
N GLU A 118 -10.64 4.43 12.81
CA GLU A 118 -11.64 5.40 13.29
C GLU A 118 -12.90 4.72 13.86
N GLY A 119 -13.33 3.62 13.25
CA GLY A 119 -14.51 2.85 13.63
C GLY A 119 -14.32 1.97 14.88
N MET A 120 -13.08 1.70 15.29
CA MET A 120 -12.79 1.00 16.54
C MET A 120 -13.22 1.87 17.73
N ARG A 121 -14.44 1.64 18.22
CA ARG A 121 -14.95 2.24 19.46
C ARG A 121 -14.04 1.86 20.62
N ARG A 122 -13.20 2.80 21.07
CA ARG A 122 -12.44 2.65 22.31
C ARG A 122 -13.42 2.84 23.47
N LEU A 123 -13.71 1.76 24.21
CA LEU A 123 -14.49 1.86 25.44
C LEU A 123 -13.71 2.69 26.45
N SER A 124 -14.24 3.86 26.79
CA SER A 124 -13.75 4.66 27.91
C SER A 124 -14.22 3.99 29.22
N PHE A 125 -13.33 3.29 29.90
CA PHE A 125 -13.58 2.85 31.27
C PHE A 125 -12.78 3.71 32.25
N LYS A 126 -13.43 4.11 33.35
CA LYS A 126 -12.75 4.70 34.50
C LYS A 126 -12.55 3.60 35.53
N LEU A 127 -11.29 3.27 35.82
CA LEU A 127 -10.97 2.36 36.93
C LEU A 127 -11.12 3.14 38.24
N GLY A 128 -12.25 2.94 38.92
CA GLY A 128 -12.46 3.49 40.26
C GLY A 128 -11.75 2.62 41.29
N THR A 129 -10.69 3.13 41.92
CA THR A 129 -10.13 2.54 43.14
C THR A 129 -11.09 2.83 44.30
N LYS A 130 -11.75 1.80 44.83
CA LYS A 130 -12.52 1.92 46.08
C LYS A 130 -12.05 0.85 47.06
N GLY A 131 -11.51 1.30 48.19
CA GLY A 131 -11.18 0.45 49.32
C GLY A 131 -10.23 1.10 50.33
N GLU A 132 -10.58 2.27 50.88
CA GLU A 132 -10.11 2.58 52.24
C GLU A 132 -10.92 1.67 53.18
N LEU A 133 -10.23 0.69 53.78
CA LEU A 133 -10.75 -0.06 54.91
C LEU A 133 -10.47 0.77 56.17
N VAL A 134 -11.55 1.11 56.87
CA VAL A 134 -11.61 1.74 58.19
C VAL A 134 -10.91 0.86 59.23
#